data_AF-A0A1A3PAE7-F1
#
_entry.id   AF-A0A1A3PAE7-F1
#
_cell.length_a   1.000
_cell.length_b   1.000
_cell.length_c   1.000
_cell.angle_alpha   90.00
_cell.angle_beta   90.00
_cell.angle_gamma   90.00
#
_symmetry.space_group_name_H-M   'P 1'
#
loop_
_entity.id
_entity.type
_entity.pdbx_description
1 polymer ?
#
loop_
_entity_poly.entity_id
_entity_poly.type
_entity_poly.pdbx_seq_one_letter_code
_entity_poly.pdbx_strand_id
1 'polypeptide(L)'
;MADRVPQPIPAAPEAAVKAGPNADTVRVLMFATQLVLAAAALVYAARYGLLIYNRDTLLNSWVAGAADWLGIAASVAVLAALLSCFVVLIKWLIARRASAFSYHGLPEHRTARRLWAGCLLPFANLVMAPVYVIELALVEDHYERVRKPVMIWWVTWIASYAVSLFALLTSLTSDAQGIANNTIMVVVAYLLAAVTIGAVARVFEGFERKPVERPAHRWLVVERDRPAPNQSAAAVESEGQEPAA
;
A
#
# COMPACT_ATOMS: atom_id res chain seq x y z
N MET A 1 -5.37 19.12 62.77
CA MET A 1 -5.35 18.23 61.58
C MET A 1 -5.40 19.13 60.36
N ALA A 2 -4.30 19.25 59.63
CA ALA A 2 -4.19 20.18 58.51
C ALA A 2 -4.87 19.58 57.26
N ASP A 3 -5.75 20.36 56.66
CA ASP A 3 -6.47 20.07 55.43
C ASP A 3 -5.50 20.09 54.24
N ARG A 4 -5.43 18.98 53.50
CA ARG A 4 -4.47 18.79 52.41
C ARG A 4 -5.21 18.99 51.10
N VAL A 5 -5.14 20.22 50.56
CA VAL A 5 -5.69 20.56 49.25
C VAL A 5 -5.07 19.63 48.18
N PRO A 6 -5.87 18.95 47.33
CA PRO A 6 -5.34 18.15 46.24
C PRO A 6 -4.55 19.03 45.28
N GLN A 7 -3.25 18.78 45.17
CA GLN A 7 -2.40 19.42 44.17
C GLN A 7 -2.85 18.95 42.78
N PRO A 8 -3.00 19.86 41.79
CA PRO A 8 -3.29 19.47 40.42
C PRO A 8 -2.16 18.58 39.91
N ILE A 9 -2.49 17.34 39.51
CA ILE A 9 -1.55 16.46 38.83
C ILE A 9 -1.14 17.17 37.53
N PRO A 10 0.15 17.44 37.28
CA PRO A 10 0.58 18.00 36.01
C PRO A 10 0.08 17.09 34.90
N ALA A 11 -0.69 17.64 33.96
CA ALA A 11 -1.07 16.91 32.76
C ALA A 11 0.21 16.36 32.13
N ALA A 12 0.30 15.03 32.01
CA ALA A 12 1.41 14.40 31.32
C ALA A 12 1.51 15.04 29.92
N PRO A 13 2.70 15.43 29.46
CA PRO A 13 2.85 16.03 28.15
C PRO A 13 2.22 15.08 27.13
N GLU A 14 1.20 15.57 26.40
CA GLU A 14 0.64 14.88 25.24
C GLU A 14 1.82 14.45 24.39
N ALA A 15 2.10 13.15 24.37
CA ALA A 15 3.20 12.60 23.61
C ALA A 15 2.92 12.94 22.15
N ALA A 16 3.61 13.95 21.62
CA ALA A 16 3.47 14.39 20.25
C ALA A 16 3.49 13.16 19.34
N VAL A 17 2.36 12.90 18.68
CA VAL A 17 2.19 11.76 17.78
C VAL A 17 3.32 11.85 16.76
N LYS A 18 4.27 10.91 16.80
CA LYS A 18 5.42 10.93 15.90
C LYS A 18 4.91 10.98 14.46
N ALA A 19 5.26 12.05 13.75
CA ALA A 19 4.92 12.20 12.34
C ALA A 19 5.45 11.00 11.55
N GLY A 20 4.56 10.38 10.77
CA GLY A 20 4.91 9.30 9.86
C GLY A 20 5.85 9.76 8.73
N PRO A 21 6.41 8.83 7.94
CA PRO A 21 7.15 9.18 6.75
C PRO A 21 6.27 9.97 5.76
N ASN A 22 6.86 10.93 5.06
CA ASN A 22 6.17 11.71 4.04
C ASN A 22 5.64 10.79 2.93
N ALA A 23 4.38 10.95 2.54
CA ALA A 23 3.71 10.14 1.53
C ALA A 23 4.44 10.15 0.18
N ASP A 24 5.01 11.29 -0.23
CA ASP A 24 5.77 11.37 -1.49
C ASP A 24 7.05 10.55 -1.43
N THR A 25 7.73 10.53 -0.28
CA THR A 25 8.90 9.65 -0.07
C THR A 25 8.50 8.19 -0.17
N VAL A 26 7.35 7.79 0.40
CA VAL A 26 6.83 6.41 0.25
C VAL A 26 6.59 6.08 -1.21
N ARG A 27 5.89 6.95 -1.96
CA ARG A 27 5.61 6.76 -3.40
C ARG A 27 6.88 6.61 -4.23
N VAL A 28 7.83 7.53 -4.07
CA VAL A 28 9.11 7.51 -4.80
C VAL A 28 9.88 6.24 -4.48
N LEU A 29 9.93 5.85 -3.21
CA LEU A 29 10.63 4.63 -2.80
C LEU A 29 9.99 3.39 -3.41
N MET A 30 8.66 3.26 -3.37
CA MET A 30 7.96 2.12 -3.98
C MET A 30 8.16 2.05 -5.49
N PHE A 31 8.12 3.20 -6.17
CA PHE A 31 8.39 3.28 -7.60
C PHE A 31 9.84 2.88 -7.91
N ALA A 32 10.81 3.41 -7.17
CA ALA A 32 12.21 3.04 -7.31
C ALA A 32 12.44 1.54 -7.05
N THR A 33 11.84 0.96 -6.01
CA THR A 33 11.90 -0.48 -5.74
C THR A 33 11.34 -1.30 -6.91
N GLN A 34 10.23 -0.85 -7.52
CA GLN A 34 9.66 -1.52 -8.70
C GLN A 34 10.61 -1.47 -9.90
N LEU A 35 11.29 -0.35 -10.13
CA LEU A 35 12.31 -0.22 -11.17
C LEU A 35 13.51 -1.14 -10.91
N VAL A 36 14.00 -1.21 -9.67
CA VAL A 36 15.11 -2.10 -9.28
C VAL A 36 14.73 -3.57 -9.50
N LEU A 37 13.52 -3.98 -9.13
CA LEU A 37 13.02 -5.34 -9.35
C LEU A 37 12.90 -5.67 -10.85
N ALA A 38 12.37 -4.75 -11.65
CA ALA A 38 12.28 -4.92 -13.10
C ALA A 38 13.67 -5.01 -13.75
N ALA A 39 14.60 -4.15 -13.35
CA ALA A 39 15.98 -4.19 -13.84
C ALA A 39 16.68 -5.50 -13.45
N ALA A 40 16.51 -5.97 -12.21
CA ALA A 40 17.07 -7.25 -11.77
C ALA A 40 16.49 -8.45 -12.54
N ALA A 41 15.18 -8.43 -12.83
CA ALA A 41 14.56 -9.44 -13.69
C ALA A 41 15.19 -9.46 -15.09
N LEU A 42 15.46 -8.28 -15.68
CA LEU A 42 16.13 -8.17 -16.98
C LEU A 42 17.58 -8.67 -16.92
N VAL A 43 18.33 -8.35 -15.86
CA VAL A 43 19.70 -8.86 -15.66
C VAL A 43 19.72 -10.39 -15.61
N TYR A 44 18.82 -11.01 -14.86
CA TYR A 44 18.74 -12.46 -14.77
C TYR A 44 18.22 -13.11 -16.07
N ALA A 45 17.33 -12.45 -16.79
CA ALA A 45 16.89 -12.90 -18.11
C ALA A 45 18.04 -12.85 -19.14
N ALA A 46 18.86 -11.78 -19.12
CA ALA A 46 20.06 -11.67 -19.94
C ALA A 46 21.08 -12.76 -19.58
N ARG A 47 21.29 -13.02 -18.28
CA ARG A 47 22.14 -14.12 -17.80
C ARG A 47 21.65 -15.47 -18.32
N TYR A 48 20.35 -15.72 -18.28
CA TYR A 48 19.76 -16.93 -18.83
C TYR A 48 19.99 -17.05 -20.35
N GLY A 49 19.80 -15.97 -21.10
CA GLY A 49 20.12 -15.92 -22.53
C GLY A 49 21.59 -16.20 -22.84
N LEU A 50 22.51 -15.67 -22.02
CA LEU A 50 23.94 -15.98 -22.13
C LEU A 50 24.23 -17.45 -21.87
N LEU A 51 23.53 -18.10 -20.92
CA LEU A 51 23.67 -19.54 -20.68
C LEU A 51 23.19 -20.38 -21.87
N ILE A 52 22.11 -19.98 -22.53
CA ILE A 52 21.64 -20.63 -23.76
C ILE A 52 22.67 -20.47 -24.86
N TYR A 53 23.18 -19.25 -25.08
CA TYR A 53 24.20 -19.00 -26.09
C TYR A 53 25.51 -19.76 -25.81
N ASN A 54 25.92 -19.82 -24.54
CA ASN A 54 27.12 -20.55 -24.11
C ASN A 54 27.04 -22.06 -24.37
N ARG A 55 25.82 -22.60 -24.53
CA ARG A 55 25.62 -24.02 -24.82
C ARG A 55 26.20 -24.44 -26.16
N ASP A 56 26.05 -23.58 -27.18
CA ASP A 56 26.47 -23.86 -28.55
C ASP A 56 27.75 -23.12 -28.94
N THR A 57 28.22 -22.18 -28.11
CA THR A 57 29.44 -21.39 -28.36
C THR A 57 30.17 -21.13 -27.05
N LEU A 58 31.48 -21.37 -26.99
CA LEU A 58 32.26 -21.07 -25.79
C LEU A 58 32.28 -19.55 -25.53
N LEU A 59 31.64 -19.14 -24.44
CA LEU A 59 31.51 -17.75 -24.05
C LEU A 59 32.81 -17.25 -23.42
N ASN A 60 33.23 -16.04 -23.77
CA ASN A 60 34.45 -15.44 -23.21
C ASN A 60 34.35 -15.34 -21.68
N SER A 61 35.36 -15.85 -20.96
CA SER A 61 35.38 -15.88 -19.49
C SER A 61 35.18 -14.51 -18.83
N TRP A 62 35.60 -13.41 -19.46
CA TRP A 62 35.36 -12.06 -18.96
C TRP A 62 33.88 -11.69 -19.00
N VAL A 63 33.16 -12.06 -20.08
CA VAL A 63 31.73 -11.78 -20.22
C VAL A 63 30.92 -12.64 -19.25
N ALA A 64 31.30 -13.91 -19.09
CA ALA A 64 30.70 -14.81 -18.09
C ALA A 64 30.88 -14.25 -16.65
N GLY A 65 32.10 -13.85 -16.29
CA GLY A 65 32.39 -13.26 -14.99
C GLY A 65 31.64 -11.94 -14.75
N ALA A 66 31.55 -11.08 -15.77
CA ALA A 66 30.79 -9.82 -15.67
C ALA A 66 29.30 -10.07 -15.44
N ALA A 67 28.70 -11.05 -16.14
CA ALA A 67 27.30 -11.42 -15.97
C ALA A 67 26.99 -11.95 -14.56
N ASP A 68 27.90 -12.74 -13.98
CA ASP A 68 27.76 -13.26 -12.62
C ASP A 68 27.81 -12.13 -11.57
N TRP A 69 28.81 -11.24 -11.67
CA TRP A 69 28.93 -10.09 -10.76
C TRP A 69 27.75 -9.11 -10.88
N LEU A 70 27.25 -8.88 -12.11
CA LEU A 70 26.09 -8.04 -12.35
C LEU A 70 24.83 -8.64 -11.69
N GLY A 71 24.65 -9.96 -11.77
CA GLY A 71 23.55 -10.66 -11.08
C GLY A 71 23.62 -10.53 -9.56
N ILE A 72 24.81 -10.65 -8.98
CA ILE A 72 25.04 -10.44 -7.53
C ILE A 72 24.70 -9.00 -7.14
N ALA A 73 25.23 -8.01 -7.87
CA ALA A 73 24.98 -6.60 -7.61
C ALA A 73 23.47 -6.26 -7.71
N ALA A 74 22.78 -6.80 -8.72
CA ALA A 74 21.34 -6.64 -8.87
C ALA A 74 20.57 -7.23 -7.68
N SER A 75 20.96 -8.41 -7.19
CA SER A 75 20.33 -9.07 -6.04
C SER A 75 20.52 -8.28 -4.74
N VAL A 76 21.72 -7.72 -4.52
CA VAL A 76 22.00 -6.84 -3.37
C VAL A 76 21.16 -5.56 -3.45
N ALA A 77 21.05 -4.96 -4.64
CA ALA A 77 20.21 -3.79 -4.85
C ALA A 77 18.73 -4.07 -4.58
N VAL A 78 18.21 -5.21 -5.04
CA VAL A 78 16.85 -5.67 -4.74
C VAL A 78 16.64 -5.83 -3.24
N LEU A 79 17.56 -6.50 -2.54
CA LEU A 79 17.46 -6.70 -1.09
C LEU A 79 17.43 -5.36 -0.35
N ALA A 80 18.33 -4.43 -0.67
CA ALA A 80 18.37 -3.10 -0.08
C ALA A 80 17.09 -2.29 -0.34
N ALA A 81 16.57 -2.34 -1.57
CA ALA A 81 15.35 -1.65 -1.95
C ALA A 81 14.11 -2.22 -1.25
N LEU A 82 14.00 -3.55 -1.14
CA LEU A 82 12.92 -4.23 -0.44
C LEU A 82 12.95 -3.94 1.07
N LEU A 83 14.11 -4.06 1.72
CA LEU A 83 14.26 -3.74 3.15
C LEU A 83 13.89 -2.28 3.45
N SER A 84 14.36 -1.36 2.61
CA SER A 84 14.02 0.07 2.74
C SER A 84 12.52 0.30 2.60
N CYS A 85 11.89 -0.31 1.59
CA CYS A 85 10.45 -0.22 1.37
C CYS A 85 9.66 -0.80 2.55
N PHE A 86 10.08 -1.96 3.07
CA PHE A 86 9.46 -2.63 4.22
C PHE A 86 9.50 -1.75 5.47
N VAL A 87 10.67 -1.17 5.77
CA VAL A 87 10.85 -0.27 6.92
C VAL A 87 9.94 0.95 6.80
N VAL A 88 9.90 1.59 5.64
CA VAL A 88 9.09 2.78 5.42
C VAL A 88 7.59 2.47 5.50
N LEU A 89 7.12 1.36 4.91
CA LEU A 89 5.73 0.93 4.99
C LEU A 89 5.30 0.58 6.42
N ILE A 90 6.14 -0.09 7.20
CA ILE A 90 5.84 -0.37 8.61
C ILE A 90 5.78 0.91 9.43
N LYS A 91 6.72 1.84 9.23
CA LYS A 91 6.69 3.15 9.90
C LYS A 91 5.43 3.94 9.54
N TRP A 92 5.04 3.93 8.27
CA TRP A 92 3.80 4.54 7.80
C TRP A 92 2.59 3.90 8.50
N LEU A 93 2.49 2.57 8.50
CA LEU A 93 1.39 1.84 9.12
C LEU A 93 1.26 2.16 10.61
N ILE A 94 2.36 2.17 11.35
CA ILE A 94 2.37 2.48 12.79
C ILE A 94 1.91 3.93 13.04
N ALA A 95 2.43 4.88 12.26
CA ALA A 95 2.08 6.29 12.44
C ALA A 95 0.61 6.56 12.08
N ARG A 96 0.13 5.96 10.98
CA ARG A 96 -1.25 6.13 10.54
C ARG A 96 -2.25 5.50 11.51
N ARG A 97 -1.94 4.29 12.01
CA ARG A 97 -2.73 3.67 13.09
C ARG A 97 -2.76 4.55 14.33
N ALA A 98 -1.61 5.03 14.81
CA ALA A 98 -1.57 5.91 15.98
C ALA A 98 -2.49 7.14 15.81
N SER A 99 -2.48 7.76 14.62
CA SER A 99 -3.36 8.89 14.29
C SER A 99 -4.85 8.51 14.21
N ALA A 100 -5.17 7.37 13.60
CA ALA A 100 -6.56 6.93 13.44
C ALA A 100 -7.18 6.58 14.81
N PHE A 101 -6.47 5.81 15.64
CA PHE A 101 -6.92 5.44 16.98
C PHE A 101 -7.08 6.68 17.88
N SER A 102 -6.14 7.64 17.82
CA SER A 102 -6.26 8.88 18.59
C SER A 102 -7.45 9.74 18.15
N TYR A 103 -7.73 9.82 16.84
CA TYR A 103 -8.88 10.57 16.30
C TYR A 103 -10.22 10.01 16.80
N HIS A 104 -10.33 8.68 16.94
CA HIS A 104 -11.51 8.02 17.48
C HIS A 104 -11.52 7.87 19.02
N GLY A 105 -10.54 8.45 19.73
CA GLY A 105 -10.45 8.38 21.19
C GLY A 105 -10.20 6.97 21.75
N LEU A 106 -9.75 6.03 20.91
CA LEU A 106 -9.49 4.64 21.29
C LEU A 106 -8.00 4.46 21.60
N PRO A 107 -7.64 3.75 22.69
CA PRO A 107 -6.25 3.38 22.92
C PRO A 107 -5.80 2.33 21.89
N GLU A 108 -4.62 2.52 21.28
CA GLU A 108 -4.04 1.52 20.40
C GLU A 108 -3.71 0.25 21.20
N HIS A 109 -4.31 -0.87 20.80
CA HIS A 109 -4.23 -2.15 21.50
C HIS A 109 -2.87 -2.86 21.32
N ARG A 110 -2.08 -2.48 20.29
CA ARG A 110 -0.78 -3.09 19.99
C ARG A 110 0.37 -2.10 20.14
N THR A 111 1.38 -2.51 20.91
CA THR A 111 2.65 -1.79 20.96
C THR A 111 3.35 -1.84 19.60
N ALA A 112 4.06 -0.77 19.24
CA ALA A 112 4.85 -0.68 18.00
C ALA A 112 5.80 -1.87 17.79
N ARG A 113 6.42 -2.41 18.85
CA ARG A 113 7.28 -3.61 18.77
C ARG A 113 6.54 -4.84 18.25
N ARG A 114 5.27 -5.03 18.63
CA ARG A 114 4.45 -6.16 18.18
C ARG A 114 4.02 -5.99 16.72
N LEU A 115 3.79 -4.75 16.28
CA LEU A 115 3.54 -4.43 14.87
C LEU A 115 4.79 -4.75 14.03
N TRP A 116 5.97 -4.30 14.46
CA TRP A 116 7.24 -4.65 13.82
C TRP A 116 7.47 -6.16 13.75
N ALA A 117 7.32 -6.87 14.88
CA ALA A 117 7.52 -8.31 14.93
C ALA A 117 6.54 -9.05 14.02
N GLY A 118 5.26 -8.66 14.02
CA GLY A 118 4.25 -9.26 13.14
C GLY A 118 4.53 -9.04 11.66
N CYS A 119 5.13 -7.92 11.27
CA CYS A 119 5.51 -7.67 9.88
C CYS A 119 6.83 -8.33 9.48
N LEU A 120 7.82 -8.41 10.37
CA LEU A 120 9.16 -8.92 10.05
C LEU A 120 9.29 -10.44 10.18
N LEU A 121 8.53 -11.07 11.07
CA LEU A 121 8.67 -12.51 11.32
C LEU A 121 8.20 -13.30 10.08
N PRO A 122 9.08 -14.10 9.44
CA PRO A 122 8.74 -14.90 8.27
C PRO A 122 7.54 -15.81 8.57
N PHE A 123 6.71 -16.05 7.54
CA PHE A 123 5.44 -16.79 7.60
C PHE A 123 4.33 -16.16 8.46
N ALA A 124 4.64 -15.65 9.65
CA ALA A 124 3.68 -14.91 10.46
C ALA A 124 3.22 -13.64 9.75
N ASN A 125 4.13 -12.96 9.06
CA ASN A 125 3.85 -11.76 8.29
C ASN A 125 2.85 -11.95 7.15
N LEU A 126 2.69 -13.16 6.61
CA LEU A 126 1.69 -13.48 5.59
C LEU A 126 0.27 -13.26 6.11
N VAL A 127 0.05 -13.38 7.43
CA VAL A 127 -1.26 -13.20 8.06
C VAL A 127 -1.32 -11.88 8.81
N MET A 128 -0.30 -11.59 9.62
CA MET A 128 -0.34 -10.44 10.52
C MET A 128 -0.32 -9.10 9.78
N ALA A 129 0.46 -8.95 8.71
CA ALA A 129 0.53 -7.68 7.99
C ALA A 129 -0.82 -7.31 7.33
N PRO A 130 -1.51 -8.21 6.60
CA PRO A 130 -2.88 -7.95 6.14
C PRO A 130 -3.88 -7.64 7.26
N VAL A 131 -3.83 -8.39 8.37
CA VAL A 131 -4.70 -8.14 9.54
C VAL A 131 -4.50 -6.72 10.06
N TYR A 132 -3.26 -6.26 10.18
CA TYR A 132 -2.97 -4.90 10.65
C TYR A 132 -3.51 -3.81 9.72
N VAL A 133 -3.50 -4.05 8.41
CA VAL A 133 -4.07 -3.13 7.42
C VAL A 133 -5.60 -3.16 7.44
N ILE A 134 -6.20 -4.35 7.59
CA ILE A 134 -7.67 -4.51 7.67
C ILE A 134 -8.23 -3.83 8.91
N GLU A 135 -7.60 -4.01 10.07
CA GLU A 135 -8.01 -3.32 11.30
C GLU A 135 -7.95 -1.80 11.15
N LEU A 136 -6.89 -1.28 10.52
CA LEU A 136 -6.80 0.15 10.23
C LEU A 136 -7.95 0.60 9.32
N ALA A 137 -8.26 -0.18 8.28
CA ALA A 137 -9.36 0.10 7.37
C ALA A 137 -10.73 0.11 8.06
N LEU A 138 -10.93 -0.75 9.07
CA LEU A 138 -12.16 -0.79 9.86
C LEU A 138 -12.27 0.41 10.79
N VAL A 139 -11.16 0.83 11.43
CA VAL A 139 -11.14 2.02 12.30
C VAL A 139 -11.41 3.28 11.50
N GLU A 140 -10.82 3.43 10.32
CA GLU A 140 -11.06 4.60 9.47
C GLU A 140 -12.38 4.52 8.67
N ASP A 141 -13.18 3.46 8.80
CA ASP A 141 -14.41 3.21 8.01
C ASP A 141 -14.19 3.22 6.47
N HIS A 142 -13.01 2.77 6.04
CA HIS A 142 -12.59 2.71 4.63
C HIS A 142 -12.59 1.29 4.05
N TYR A 143 -13.05 0.29 4.82
CA TYR A 143 -12.89 -1.12 4.48
C TYR A 143 -13.41 -1.47 3.08
N GLU A 144 -14.61 -1.02 2.71
CA GLU A 144 -15.20 -1.31 1.39
C GLU A 144 -14.34 -0.81 0.22
N ARG A 145 -13.65 0.34 0.40
CA ARG A 145 -12.77 0.92 -0.61
C ARG A 145 -11.47 0.13 -0.76
N VAL A 146 -10.87 -0.28 0.36
CA VAL A 146 -9.53 -0.89 0.37
C VAL A 146 -9.54 -2.42 0.35
N ARG A 147 -10.69 -3.07 0.58
CA ARG A 147 -10.82 -4.54 0.62
C ARG A 147 -10.26 -5.21 -0.63
N LYS A 148 -10.65 -4.75 -1.82
CA LYS A 148 -10.19 -5.33 -3.10
C LYS A 148 -8.68 -5.14 -3.30
N PRO A 149 -8.11 -3.92 -3.16
CA PRO A 149 -6.65 -3.73 -3.16
C PRO A 149 -5.91 -4.61 -2.14
N VAL A 150 -6.42 -4.73 -0.92
CA VAL A 150 -5.80 -5.55 0.14
C VAL A 150 -5.81 -7.02 -0.23
N MET A 151 -6.91 -7.55 -0.78
CA MET A 151 -6.96 -8.95 -1.22
C MET A 151 -6.01 -9.23 -2.38
N ILE A 152 -5.93 -8.35 -3.38
CA ILE A 152 -4.99 -8.50 -4.50
C ILE A 152 -3.56 -8.51 -3.97
N TRP A 153 -3.22 -7.52 -3.13
CA TRP A 153 -1.90 -7.45 -2.49
C TRP A 153 -1.60 -8.73 -1.72
N TRP A 154 -2.54 -9.22 -0.91
CA TRP A 154 -2.34 -10.41 -0.09
C TRP A 154 -2.07 -11.67 -0.93
N VAL A 155 -2.85 -11.90 -1.99
CA VAL A 155 -2.63 -13.03 -2.90
C VAL A 155 -1.29 -12.91 -3.62
N THR A 156 -0.96 -11.72 -4.13
CA THR A 156 0.35 -11.50 -4.79
C THR A 156 1.52 -11.69 -3.83
N TRP A 157 1.35 -11.31 -2.56
CA TRP A 157 2.35 -11.49 -1.51
C TRP A 157 2.59 -12.97 -1.19
N ILE A 158 1.53 -13.76 -1.02
CA ILE A 158 1.64 -15.21 -0.82
C ILE A 158 2.33 -15.86 -2.01
N ALA A 159 1.93 -15.51 -3.24
CA ALA A 159 2.53 -16.06 -4.46
C ALA A 159 4.02 -15.70 -4.58
N SER A 160 4.37 -14.43 -4.35
CA SER A 160 5.77 -13.96 -4.36
C SER A 160 6.61 -14.65 -3.29
N TYR A 161 6.05 -14.87 -2.10
CA TYR A 161 6.71 -15.58 -1.01
C TYR A 161 6.97 -17.04 -1.37
N ALA A 162 5.96 -17.74 -1.91
CA ALA A 162 6.08 -19.14 -2.31
C ALA A 162 7.13 -19.33 -3.42
N VAL A 163 7.10 -18.48 -4.46
CA VAL A 163 8.08 -18.55 -5.55
C VAL A 163 9.49 -18.19 -5.08
N SER A 164 9.63 -17.18 -4.23
CA SER A 164 10.94 -16.81 -3.66
C SER A 164 11.50 -17.91 -2.78
N LEU A 165 10.67 -18.55 -1.95
CA LEU A 165 11.07 -19.68 -1.14
C LEU A 165 11.48 -20.88 -2.00
N PHE A 166 10.72 -21.18 -3.05
CA PHE A 166 11.05 -22.23 -3.99
C PHE A 166 12.41 -21.95 -4.67
N ALA A 167 12.61 -20.73 -5.20
CA ALA A 167 13.87 -20.32 -5.81
C ALA A 167 15.07 -20.43 -4.84
N LEU A 168 14.86 -20.06 -3.57
CA LEU A 168 15.89 -20.19 -2.54
C LEU A 168 16.24 -21.65 -2.24
N LEU A 169 15.23 -22.53 -2.16
CA LEU A 169 15.45 -23.95 -1.92
C LEU A 169 16.11 -24.63 -3.12
N THR A 170 15.79 -24.21 -4.35
CA THR A 170 16.40 -24.76 -5.57
C THR A 170 17.73 -24.13 -5.94
N SER A 171 18.15 -23.02 -5.33
CA SER A 171 19.43 -22.38 -5.67
C SER A 171 20.66 -23.21 -5.33
N LEU A 172 20.50 -24.29 -4.54
CA LEU A 172 21.58 -25.19 -4.14
C LEU A 172 21.85 -26.31 -5.16
N THR A 173 21.05 -26.44 -6.23
CA THR A 173 21.28 -27.45 -7.27
C THR A 173 22.55 -27.14 -8.05
N SER A 174 23.42 -28.14 -8.23
CA SER A 174 24.69 -27.99 -8.96
C SER A 174 24.66 -28.48 -10.41
N ASP A 175 23.57 -29.14 -10.83
CA ASP A 175 23.41 -29.56 -12.22
C ASP A 175 23.06 -28.38 -13.13
N ALA A 176 23.54 -28.42 -14.38
CA ALA A 176 23.38 -27.35 -15.35
C ALA A 176 21.91 -27.01 -15.65
N GLN A 177 21.05 -28.04 -15.73
CA GLN A 177 19.61 -27.83 -15.94
C GLN A 177 18.93 -27.24 -14.70
N GLY A 178 19.40 -27.62 -13.50
CA GLY A 178 18.97 -27.03 -12.23
C GLY A 178 19.30 -25.53 -12.14
N ILE A 179 20.53 -25.15 -12.49
CA ILE A 179 20.97 -23.74 -12.52
C ILE A 179 20.12 -22.91 -13.51
N ALA A 180 19.88 -23.46 -14.70
CA ALA A 180 19.07 -22.81 -15.72
C ALA A 180 17.61 -22.60 -15.26
N ASN A 181 16.97 -23.64 -14.73
CA ASN A 181 15.59 -23.56 -14.21
C ASN A 181 15.47 -22.60 -13.03
N ASN A 182 16.45 -22.62 -12.12
CA ASN A 182 16.50 -21.69 -11.00
C ASN A 182 16.63 -20.24 -11.46
N THR A 183 17.41 -19.97 -12.52
CA THR A 183 17.58 -18.62 -13.08
C THR A 183 16.25 -18.07 -13.59
N ILE A 184 15.46 -18.86 -14.32
CA ILE A 184 14.10 -18.48 -14.73
C ILE A 184 13.23 -18.22 -13.51
N MET A 185 13.31 -19.07 -12.49
CA MET A 185 12.53 -18.91 -11.26
C MET A 185 12.86 -17.59 -10.54
N VAL A 186 14.13 -17.18 -10.51
CA VAL A 186 14.53 -15.88 -9.95
C VAL A 186 13.94 -14.71 -10.75
N VAL A 187 13.89 -14.80 -12.08
CA VAL A 187 13.20 -13.79 -12.91
C VAL A 187 11.72 -13.70 -12.52
N VAL A 188 11.03 -14.84 -12.42
CA VAL A 188 9.61 -14.89 -12.01
C VAL A 188 9.43 -14.33 -10.59
N ALA A 189 10.34 -14.64 -9.67
CA ALA A 189 10.33 -14.12 -8.30
C ALA A 189 10.41 -12.59 -8.27
N TYR A 190 11.35 -11.99 -9.01
CA TYR A 190 11.49 -10.54 -9.09
C TYR A 190 10.27 -9.86 -9.74
N LEU A 191 9.69 -10.45 -10.79
CA LEU A 191 8.47 -9.93 -11.40
C LEU A 191 7.27 -9.99 -10.45
N LEU A 192 7.08 -11.11 -9.74
CA LEU A 192 6.01 -11.23 -8.73
C LEU A 192 6.22 -10.30 -7.54
N ALA A 193 7.47 -10.09 -7.11
CA ALA A 193 7.79 -9.09 -6.11
C ALA A 193 7.44 -7.67 -6.60
N ALA A 194 7.72 -7.35 -7.87
CA ALA A 194 7.36 -6.06 -8.45
C ALA A 194 5.83 -5.86 -8.48
N VAL A 195 5.08 -6.89 -8.87
CA VAL A 195 3.60 -6.88 -8.82
C VAL A 195 3.10 -6.70 -7.39
N THR A 196 3.73 -7.35 -6.41
CA THR A 196 3.38 -7.20 -4.99
C THR A 196 3.60 -5.77 -4.50
N ILE A 197 4.73 -5.14 -4.85
CA ILE A 197 5.00 -3.73 -4.52
C ILE A 197 3.98 -2.81 -5.21
N GLY A 198 3.63 -3.08 -6.47
CA GLY A 198 2.56 -2.36 -7.16
C GLY A 198 1.20 -2.53 -6.47
N ALA A 199 0.88 -3.72 -5.98
CA ALA A 199 -0.37 -4.01 -5.28
C ALA A 199 -0.44 -3.30 -3.92
N VAL A 200 0.64 -3.33 -3.12
CA VAL A 200 0.69 -2.59 -1.85
C VAL A 200 0.68 -1.08 -2.06
N ALA A 201 1.18 -0.58 -3.21
CA ALA A 201 1.04 0.83 -3.57
C ALA A 201 -0.43 1.22 -3.75
N ARG A 202 -1.26 0.32 -4.31
CA ARG A 202 -2.71 0.56 -4.43
C ARG A 202 -3.42 0.53 -3.08
N VAL A 203 -2.94 -0.29 -2.15
CA VAL A 203 -3.42 -0.26 -0.76
C VAL A 203 -3.08 1.09 -0.14
N PHE A 204 -1.82 1.50 -0.19
CA PHE A 204 -1.34 2.79 0.32
C PHE A 204 -2.11 3.98 -0.26
N GLU A 205 -2.28 4.04 -1.58
CA GLU A 205 -3.08 5.08 -2.24
C GLU A 205 -4.56 5.03 -1.85
N GLY A 206 -5.08 3.84 -1.58
CA GLY A 206 -6.42 3.63 -1.05
C GLY A 206 -6.61 4.18 0.37
N PHE A 207 -5.54 4.53 1.08
CA PHE A 207 -5.56 5.22 2.36
C PHE A 207 -5.23 6.72 2.20
N GLU A 208 -4.23 7.06 1.39
CA GLU A 208 -3.76 8.45 1.23
C GLU A 208 -4.69 9.35 0.39
N ARG A 209 -5.46 8.77 -0.55
CA ARG A 209 -6.35 9.57 -1.39
C ARG A 209 -7.55 10.06 -0.56
N LYS A 210 -7.59 11.37 -0.33
CA LYS A 210 -8.79 12.05 0.18
C LYS A 210 -9.95 11.78 -0.79
N PRO A 211 -11.14 11.44 -0.29
CA PRO A 211 -12.30 11.29 -1.15
C PRO A 211 -12.51 12.61 -1.89
N VAL A 212 -12.47 12.57 -3.22
CA VAL A 212 -13.09 13.63 -4.01
C VAL A 212 -14.57 13.44 -3.74
N GLU A 213 -15.14 14.31 -2.90
CA GLU A 213 -16.60 14.44 -2.79
C GLU A 213 -17.10 14.67 -4.22
N ARG A 214 -17.61 13.62 -4.86
CA ARG A 214 -18.44 13.82 -6.05
C ARG A 214 -19.62 14.61 -5.53
N PRO A 215 -19.90 15.83 -6.05
CA PRO A 215 -21.07 16.56 -5.62
C PRO A 215 -22.28 15.67 -5.87
N ALA A 216 -22.89 15.15 -4.81
CA ALA A 216 -24.11 14.35 -4.91
C ALA A 216 -25.27 15.21 -5.47
N HIS A 217 -25.10 16.53 -5.45
CA HIS A 217 -25.99 17.49 -6.06
C HIS A 217 -25.61 17.70 -7.53
N ARG A 218 -26.43 17.12 -8.42
CA ARG A 218 -26.48 17.52 -9.83
C ARG A 218 -26.89 18.99 -9.87
N TRP A 219 -25.97 19.87 -10.23
CA TRP A 219 -26.27 21.27 -10.52
C TRP A 219 -27.24 21.30 -11.70
N LEU A 220 -28.53 21.44 -11.40
CA LEU A 220 -29.53 21.79 -12.39
C LEU A 220 -29.35 23.27 -12.67
N VAL A 221 -28.89 23.60 -13.88
CA VAL A 221 -28.92 24.97 -14.38
C VAL A 221 -30.39 25.34 -14.51
N VAL A 222 -30.87 26.18 -13.58
CA VAL A 222 -32.19 26.79 -13.70
C VAL A 222 -32.06 27.92 -14.72
N GLU A 223 -32.56 27.69 -15.93
CA GLU A 223 -32.73 28.74 -16.94
C GLU A 223 -33.59 29.87 -16.35
N ARG A 224 -33.07 31.11 -16.31
CA ARG A 224 -33.80 32.27 -15.75
C ARG A 224 -34.91 32.81 -16.64
N ASP A 225 -35.05 32.30 -17.86
CA ASP A 225 -36.05 32.77 -18.84
C ASP A 225 -37.10 31.71 -19.14
N ARG A 226 -37.92 31.37 -18.12
CA ARG A 226 -39.24 30.81 -18.38
C ARG A 226 -40.27 31.93 -18.11
N PRO A 227 -40.97 32.46 -19.13
CA PRO A 227 -42.06 33.41 -18.91
C PRO A 227 -43.09 32.74 -18.00
N ALA A 228 -43.57 33.48 -17.00
CA ALA A 228 -44.64 33.03 -16.12
C ALA A 228 -45.83 32.53 -16.97
N PRO A 229 -46.46 31.38 -16.64
CA PRO A 229 -47.68 30.98 -17.32
C PRO A 229 -48.71 32.08 -17.10
N ASN A 230 -49.18 32.65 -18.21
CA ASN A 230 -50.15 33.74 -18.26
C ASN A 230 -51.30 33.49 -17.30
N GLN A 231 -51.37 34.32 -16.26
CA GLN A 231 -52.63 34.63 -15.60
C GLN A 231 -53.49 35.38 -16.61
N SER A 232 -54.51 34.72 -17.17
CA SER A 232 -55.81 35.34 -17.46
C SER A 232 -56.81 34.34 -18.05
N ALA A 233 -57.98 34.31 -17.41
CA ALA A 233 -59.31 33.91 -17.89
C ALA A 233 -59.88 32.56 -17.40
N ALA A 234 -60.46 32.57 -16.19
CA ALA A 234 -61.89 32.27 -15.98
C ALA A 234 -62.32 32.55 -14.51
N ALA A 235 -63.35 33.38 -14.38
CA ALA A 235 -64.33 33.61 -13.29
C ALA A 235 -64.34 32.61 -12.11
N VAL A 236 -64.61 33.00 -10.86
CA VAL A 236 -65.85 33.65 -10.40
C VAL A 236 -65.58 34.46 -9.11
N GLU A 237 -66.14 35.67 -9.10
CA GLU A 237 -66.35 36.56 -7.97
C GLU A 237 -67.38 35.94 -7.00
N SER A 238 -67.01 35.77 -5.73
CA SER A 238 -67.99 35.68 -4.64
C SER A 238 -67.80 36.91 -3.77
N GLU A 239 -68.72 37.84 -3.98
CA GLU A 239 -69.01 39.02 -3.19
C GLU A 239 -69.08 38.72 -1.67
N GLY A 240 -68.56 39.67 -0.89
CA GLY A 240 -69.01 40.12 0.43
C GLY A 240 -69.51 39.13 1.49
N GLN A 241 -68.84 39.11 2.65
CA GLN A 241 -69.41 39.75 3.85
C GLN A 241 -68.32 39.95 4.92
N GLU A 242 -68.31 41.15 5.47
CA GLU A 242 -67.40 41.76 6.45
C GLU A 242 -67.49 41.20 7.91
N PRO A 243 -66.63 41.68 8.84
CA PRO A 243 -66.29 41.03 10.11
C PRO A 243 -67.13 41.50 11.32
N ALA A 244 -66.77 40.91 12.48
CA ALA A 244 -66.97 41.34 13.87
C ALA A 244 -68.18 40.77 14.64
N ALA A 245 -67.88 39.86 15.58
CA ALA A 245 -67.98 40.10 17.03
C ALA A 245 -67.08 39.09 17.78
#